data_AF-A0A926VZM3-F1
#
_entry.id   AF-A0A926VZM3-F1
#
_cell.length_a   1.000
_cell.length_b   1.000
_cell.length_c   1.000
_cell.angle_alpha   90.00
_cell.angle_beta   90.00
_cell.angle_gamma   90.00
#
_symmetry.space_group_name_H-M   'P 1'
#
loop_
_entity.id
_entity.type
_entity.pdbx_description
1 polymer ?
#
loop_
_entity_poly.entity_id
_entity_poly.type
_entity_poly.pdbx_seq_one_letter_code
_entity_poly.pdbx_strand_id
1 'polypeptide(L)'
;MAVEAQIRVAIRDCVNRTSRKPFQWGGLSGYQQLSVIGQILRSLPCREIDTDYLSLLSVWVDQALSNSHTVASDLEAAHKWLQRIAECLRYPEHHHNKVINVTDITQFPKLPLTSFQVRRDMEELLQQFVPDRQQHPAQFALKKKLQRLWHKYGTNLLYCYDIPGLPPDNLKIESLFSHLRRHQRRISGRKSTVELRYFGG
;
A
#
# COMPACT_ATOMS: atom_id res chain seq x y z
N MET A 1 27.11 26.00 1.84
CA MET A 1 26.54 25.80 3.21
C MET A 1 25.05 25.44 3.20
N ALA A 2 24.13 26.29 2.73
CA ALA A 2 22.68 25.99 2.80
C ALA A 2 22.23 24.78 1.97
N VAL A 3 22.73 24.65 0.73
CA VAL A 3 22.40 23.54 -0.18
C VAL A 3 22.88 22.19 0.37
N GLU A 4 24.10 22.12 0.88
CA GLU A 4 24.62 20.89 1.50
C GLU A 4 23.78 20.45 2.72
N ALA A 5 23.36 21.40 3.56
CA ALA A 5 22.53 21.10 4.72
C ALA A 5 21.17 20.53 4.30
N GLN A 6 20.57 21.08 3.24
CA GLN A 6 19.33 20.56 2.66
C GLN A 6 19.52 19.14 2.10
N ILE A 7 20.61 18.89 1.38
CA ILE A 7 20.92 17.55 0.85
C ILE A 7 21.11 16.54 1.99
N ARG A 8 21.86 16.89 3.05
CA ARG A 8 22.05 16.04 4.23
C ARG A 8 20.72 15.67 4.89
N VAL A 9 19.85 16.66 5.08
CA VAL A 9 18.51 16.44 5.65
C VAL A 9 17.70 15.53 4.74
N ALA A 10 17.69 15.78 3.42
CA ALA A 10 16.97 14.97 2.45
C ALA A 10 17.44 13.50 2.46
N ILE A 11 18.75 13.25 2.46
CA ILE A 11 19.32 11.89 2.54
C ILE A 11 18.91 11.21 3.85
N ARG A 12 19.01 11.91 4.99
CA ARG A 12 18.58 11.35 6.28
C ARG A 12 17.10 10.98 6.26
N ASP A 13 16.26 11.82 5.68
CA ASP A 13 14.82 11.57 5.60
C ASP A 13 14.50 10.38 4.68
N CYS A 14 15.24 10.20 3.57
CA CYS A 14 15.13 9.02 2.71
C CYS A 14 15.42 7.73 3.50
N VAL A 15 16.51 7.70 4.24
CA VAL A 15 16.99 6.50 4.95
C VAL A 15 16.11 6.16 6.15
N ASN A 16 15.49 7.16 6.78
CA ASN A 16 14.63 6.97 7.95
C ASN A 16 13.12 6.93 7.62
N ARG A 17 12.75 6.83 6.34
CA ARG A 17 11.35 6.86 5.94
C ARG A 17 10.61 5.61 6.41
N THR A 18 9.62 5.81 7.28
CA THR A 18 8.73 4.74 7.78
C THR A 18 7.68 4.36 6.76
N SER A 19 7.29 3.08 6.71
CA SER A 19 6.13 2.63 5.95
C SER A 19 4.81 3.15 6.53
N ARG A 20 3.82 3.39 5.68
CA ARG A 20 2.48 3.87 6.05
C ARG A 20 1.38 3.06 5.37
N LYS A 21 0.19 3.08 5.96
CA LYS A 21 -1.00 2.42 5.39
C LYS A 21 -1.47 3.14 4.10
N PRO A 22 -2.17 2.46 3.18
CA PRO A 22 -2.39 1.01 3.18
C PRO A 22 -1.14 0.25 2.71
N PHE A 23 -0.42 0.77 1.72
CA PHE A 23 0.73 0.09 1.09
C PHE A 23 1.85 1.06 0.71
N GLN A 24 2.11 2.11 1.51
CA GLN A 24 3.26 2.98 1.29
C GLN A 24 4.50 2.36 1.95
N TRP A 25 5.42 1.84 1.13
CA TRP A 25 6.63 1.18 1.62
C TRP A 25 7.75 2.20 1.75
N GLY A 26 8.05 2.60 2.98
CA GLY A 26 8.96 3.70 3.25
C GLY A 26 10.36 3.47 2.67
N GLY A 27 10.87 2.24 2.75
CA GLY A 27 12.15 1.86 2.16
C GLY A 27 12.19 2.00 0.63
N LEU A 28 11.11 1.66 -0.08
CA LEU A 28 11.04 1.80 -1.54
C LEU A 28 10.98 3.28 -1.95
N SER A 29 10.11 4.06 -1.29
CA SER A 29 10.04 5.52 -1.51
C SER A 29 11.33 6.24 -1.11
N GLY A 30 12.03 5.74 -0.08
CA GLY A 30 13.33 6.25 0.35
C GLY A 30 14.41 5.98 -0.69
N TYR A 31 14.46 4.76 -1.23
CA TYR A 31 15.37 4.38 -2.31
C TYR A 31 15.14 5.22 -3.58
N GLN A 32 13.88 5.39 -3.99
CA GLN A 32 13.52 6.24 -5.15
C GLN A 32 13.93 7.70 -4.94
N GLN A 33 13.74 8.26 -3.75
CA GLN A 33 14.18 9.62 -3.48
C GLN A 33 15.71 9.72 -3.42
N LEU A 34 16.40 8.71 -2.88
CA LEU A 34 17.86 8.66 -2.87
C LEU A 34 18.43 8.58 -4.30
N SER A 35 17.78 7.86 -5.22
CA SER A 35 18.20 7.79 -6.62
C SER A 35 18.05 9.14 -7.33
N VAL A 36 16.98 9.88 -7.06
CA VAL A 36 16.80 11.26 -7.54
C VAL A 36 17.88 12.18 -6.96
N ILE A 37 18.19 12.08 -5.66
CA ILE A 37 19.29 12.85 -5.03
C ILE A 37 20.63 12.52 -5.71
N GLY A 38 20.91 11.24 -5.98
CA GLY A 38 22.13 10.82 -6.68
C GLY A 38 22.23 11.38 -8.10
N GLN A 39 21.10 11.43 -8.83
CA GLN A 39 21.05 12.06 -10.17
C GLN A 39 21.34 13.57 -10.11
N ILE A 40 20.78 14.27 -9.11
CA ILE A 40 21.03 15.70 -8.90
C ILE A 40 22.50 15.92 -8.55
N LEU A 41 23.07 15.13 -7.64
CA LEU A 41 24.49 15.25 -7.26
C LEU A 41 25.43 15.07 -8.47
N ARG A 42 25.09 14.17 -9.39
CA ARG A 42 25.84 13.96 -10.64
C ARG A 42 25.70 15.08 -11.67
N SER A 43 24.58 15.82 -11.66
CA SER A 43 24.32 16.89 -12.62
C SER A 43 24.79 18.27 -12.15
N LEU A 44 25.18 18.41 -10.88
CA LEU A 44 25.72 19.66 -10.36
C LEU A 44 27.07 19.97 -11.00
N PRO A 45 27.29 21.21 -11.50
CA PRO A 45 28.59 21.62 -12.02
C PRO A 45 29.59 21.70 -10.85
N CYS A 46 30.47 20.71 -10.73
CA CYS A 46 31.49 20.63 -9.68
C CYS A 46 32.47 21.82 -9.64
N ARG A 47 32.43 22.73 -10.63
CA ARG A 47 33.30 23.91 -10.72
C ARG A 47 32.72 25.18 -10.08
N GLU A 48 31.41 25.26 -9.84
CA GLU A 48 30.78 26.46 -9.25
C GLU A 48 30.47 26.30 -7.75
N ILE A 49 30.42 25.07 -7.26
CA ILE A 49 30.12 24.74 -5.86
C ILE A 49 31.36 24.06 -5.29
N ASP A 50 32.31 24.88 -4.86
CA ASP A 50 33.63 24.55 -4.35
C ASP A 50 33.58 23.66 -3.08
N THR A 51 33.20 22.39 -3.23
CA THR A 51 32.99 21.48 -2.10
C THR A 51 33.34 20.03 -2.46
N ASP A 52 34.58 19.63 -2.13
CA ASP A 52 35.03 18.24 -2.11
C ASP A 52 34.03 17.30 -1.42
N TYR A 53 33.27 17.84 -0.47
CA TYR A 53 32.20 17.15 0.24
C TYR A 53 31.09 16.60 -0.66
N LEU A 54 30.55 17.40 -1.60
CA LEU A 54 29.43 16.96 -2.45
C LEU A 54 29.87 15.91 -3.47
N SER A 55 31.09 16.04 -3.99
CA SER A 55 31.72 15.04 -4.85
C SER A 55 31.88 13.71 -4.12
N LEU A 56 32.42 13.73 -2.89
CA LEU A 56 32.55 12.55 -2.06
C LEU A 56 31.18 11.94 -1.74
N LEU A 57 30.20 12.78 -1.41
CA LEU A 57 28.83 12.35 -1.10
C LEU A 57 28.17 11.66 -2.30
N SER A 58 28.39 12.14 -3.53
CA SER A 58 27.88 11.50 -4.75
C SER A 58 28.38 10.06 -4.87
N VAL A 59 29.67 9.83 -4.61
CA VAL A 59 30.27 8.48 -4.65
C VAL A 59 29.61 7.56 -3.62
N TRP A 60 29.40 8.03 -2.38
CA TRP A 60 28.75 7.23 -1.35
C TRP A 60 27.28 6.94 -1.66
N VAL A 61 26.56 7.91 -2.22
CA VAL A 61 25.16 7.74 -2.63
C VAL A 61 25.06 6.71 -3.76
N ASP A 62 25.90 6.80 -4.79
CA ASP A 62 25.91 5.84 -5.90
C ASP A 62 26.30 4.43 -5.42
N GLN A 63 27.26 4.31 -4.49
CA GLN A 63 27.60 3.02 -3.88
C GLN A 63 26.44 2.44 -3.08
N ALA A 64 25.73 3.25 -2.29
CA ALA A 64 24.58 2.81 -1.51
C ALA A 64 23.43 2.35 -2.43
N LEU A 65 23.18 3.08 -3.52
CA LEU A 65 22.19 2.70 -4.54
C LEU A 65 22.56 1.39 -5.22
N SER A 66 23.83 1.22 -5.63
CA SER A 66 24.31 -0.01 -6.24
C SER A 66 24.15 -1.22 -5.31
N ASN A 67 24.55 -1.07 -4.04
CA ASN A 67 24.46 -2.14 -3.04
C ASN A 67 23.02 -2.54 -2.72
N SER A 68 22.06 -1.61 -2.83
CA SER A 68 20.65 -1.84 -2.50
C SER A 68 19.76 -2.12 -3.71
N HIS A 69 20.28 -1.99 -4.93
CA HIS A 69 19.51 -2.09 -6.17
C HIS A 69 18.73 -3.41 -6.29
N THR A 70 19.39 -4.54 -6.01
CA THR A 70 18.77 -5.88 -6.11
C THR A 70 17.61 -6.04 -5.14
N VAL A 71 17.80 -5.62 -3.89
CA VAL A 71 16.77 -5.65 -2.84
C VAL A 71 15.63 -4.69 -3.16
N ALA A 72 15.93 -3.49 -3.64
CA ALA A 72 14.93 -2.50 -4.02
C ALA A 72 14.07 -2.98 -5.19
N SER A 73 14.68 -3.60 -6.21
CA SER A 73 13.98 -4.18 -7.35
C SER A 73 13.05 -5.33 -6.94
N ASP A 74 13.52 -6.23 -6.08
CA ASP A 74 12.70 -7.33 -5.55
C ASP A 74 11.51 -6.81 -4.72
N LEU A 75 11.74 -5.78 -3.90
CA LEU A 75 10.67 -5.10 -3.16
C LEU A 75 9.68 -4.40 -4.10
N GLU A 76 10.14 -3.72 -5.14
CA GLU A 76 9.26 -3.08 -6.11
C GLU A 76 8.34 -4.10 -6.80
N ALA A 77 8.89 -5.24 -7.23
CA ALA A 77 8.11 -6.33 -7.80
C ALA A 77 7.11 -6.91 -6.79
N ALA A 78 7.51 -7.13 -5.53
CA ALA A 78 6.62 -7.56 -4.47
C ALA A 78 5.48 -6.56 -4.20
N HIS A 79 5.78 -5.25 -4.26
CA HIS A 79 4.80 -4.20 -4.08
C HIS A 79 3.74 -4.20 -5.19
N LYS A 80 4.16 -4.37 -6.45
CA LYS A 80 3.25 -4.52 -7.60
C LYS A 80 2.32 -5.72 -7.45
N TRP A 81 2.82 -6.86 -6.96
CA TRP A 81 1.98 -8.01 -6.64
C TRP A 81 0.95 -7.69 -5.55
N LEU A 82 1.36 -6.99 -4.49
CA LEU A 82 0.45 -6.57 -3.43
C LEU A 82 -0.64 -5.62 -3.93
N GLN A 83 -0.32 -4.71 -4.86
CA GLN A 83 -1.31 -3.84 -5.51
C GLN A 83 -2.32 -4.65 -6.33
N ARG A 84 -1.87 -5.60 -7.16
CA ARG A 84 -2.77 -6.49 -7.92
C ARG A 84 -3.70 -7.30 -7.00
N ILE A 85 -3.20 -7.76 -5.87
CA ILE A 85 -4.02 -8.45 -4.84
C ILE A 85 -5.06 -7.51 -4.26
N ALA A 86 -4.66 -6.29 -3.90
CA ALA A 86 -5.57 -5.27 -3.38
C ALA A 86 -6.67 -4.92 -4.38
N GLU A 87 -6.32 -4.79 -5.66
CA GLU A 87 -7.27 -4.56 -6.76
C GLU A 87 -8.26 -5.72 -6.93
N CYS A 88 -7.78 -6.96 -6.86
CA CYS A 88 -8.61 -8.16 -6.90
C CYS A 88 -9.65 -8.16 -5.77
N LEU A 89 -9.21 -7.79 -4.56
CA LEU A 89 -10.06 -7.63 -3.37
C LEU A 89 -10.84 -6.30 -3.34
N ARG A 90 -10.81 -5.50 -4.41
CA ARG A 90 -11.46 -4.17 -4.49
C ARG A 90 -11.15 -3.29 -3.28
N TYR A 91 -9.96 -3.44 -2.70
CA TYR A 91 -9.52 -2.64 -1.59
C TYR A 91 -9.41 -1.19 -2.07
N PRO A 92 -10.01 -0.22 -1.37
CA PRO A 92 -10.03 1.15 -1.85
C PRO A 92 -8.61 1.70 -1.98
N GLU A 93 -8.30 2.25 -3.16
CA GLU A 93 -7.08 3.01 -3.33
C GLU A 93 -7.19 4.26 -2.47
N HIS A 94 -6.37 4.35 -1.41
CA HIS A 94 -6.18 5.59 -0.68
C HIS A 94 -5.30 6.53 -1.50
N HIS A 95 -5.81 7.02 -2.63
CA HIS A 95 -5.23 8.18 -3.30
C HIS A 95 -5.52 9.41 -2.43
N HIS A 96 -4.56 9.80 -1.60
CA HIS A 96 -4.46 11.19 -1.18
C HIS A 96 -4.27 12.01 -2.46
N ASN A 97 -5.34 12.69 -2.89
CA ASN A 97 -5.52 13.51 -4.10
C ASN A 97 -6.48 12.97 -5.17
N LYS A 98 -7.60 12.35 -4.78
CA LYS A 98 -8.80 12.51 -5.62
C LYS A 98 -9.49 13.81 -5.21
N VAL A 99 -9.13 14.90 -5.89
CA VAL A 99 -10.06 16.04 -6.05
C VAL A 99 -11.36 15.42 -6.52
N ILE A 100 -12.39 15.51 -5.69
CA ILE A 100 -13.73 15.03 -6.02
C ILE A 100 -14.26 15.98 -7.09
N ASN A 101 -13.90 15.74 -8.34
CA ASN A 101 -14.64 16.31 -9.46
C ASN A 101 -15.98 15.58 -9.49
N VAL A 102 -17.01 16.29 -9.06
CA VAL A 102 -18.41 15.86 -9.04
C VAL A 102 -18.94 15.82 -10.48
N THR A 103 -18.41 14.93 -11.33
CA THR A 103 -18.92 14.71 -12.69
C THR A 103 -18.47 13.36 -13.24
N ASP A 104 -18.84 12.26 -12.58
CA ASP A 104 -18.79 10.92 -13.18
C ASP A 104 -20.09 10.17 -12.86
N ILE A 105 -21.18 10.65 -13.47
CA ILE A 105 -22.53 10.03 -13.44
C ILE A 105 -22.66 9.00 -14.59
N THR A 106 -21.56 8.33 -14.94
CA THR A 106 -21.54 7.24 -15.94
C THR A 106 -20.78 6.04 -15.40
N GLN A 107 -21.04 5.66 -14.14
CA GLN A 107 -20.76 4.31 -13.71
C GLN A 107 -21.89 3.41 -14.21
N PHE A 108 -21.67 2.80 -15.38
CA PHE A 108 -22.36 1.57 -15.77
C PHE A 108 -22.49 0.65 -14.54
N PRO A 109 -23.62 -0.04 -14.35
CA PRO A 109 -23.80 -0.93 -13.22
C PRO A 109 -22.74 -2.02 -13.30
N LYS A 110 -21.64 -1.84 -12.56
CA LYS A 110 -20.60 -2.85 -12.39
C LYS A 110 -21.33 -4.01 -11.76
N LEU A 111 -21.45 -5.12 -12.50
CA LEU A 111 -22.13 -6.31 -11.97
C LEU A 111 -21.57 -6.60 -10.57
N PRO A 112 -22.44 -6.94 -9.60
CA PRO A 112 -22.00 -7.22 -8.25
C PRO A 112 -20.99 -8.36 -8.30
N LEU A 113 -19.76 -8.04 -7.86
CA LEU A 113 -18.66 -8.98 -7.79
C LEU A 113 -19.02 -10.06 -6.76
N THR A 114 -19.04 -11.32 -7.15
CA THR A 114 -19.43 -12.42 -6.26
C THR A 114 -18.22 -13.00 -5.52
N SER A 115 -18.44 -13.64 -4.38
CA SER A 115 -17.38 -14.33 -3.64
C SER A 115 -16.67 -15.38 -4.49
N PHE A 116 -17.42 -16.08 -5.35
CA PHE A 116 -16.89 -17.07 -6.29
C PHE A 116 -15.91 -16.45 -7.29
N GLN A 117 -16.26 -15.29 -7.88
CA GLN A 117 -15.39 -14.58 -8.81
C GLN A 117 -14.11 -14.13 -8.12
N VAL A 118 -14.22 -13.48 -6.95
CA VAL A 118 -13.04 -13.04 -6.18
C VAL A 118 -12.15 -14.21 -5.81
N ARG A 119 -12.75 -15.33 -5.39
CA ARG A 119 -12.01 -16.54 -5.03
C ARG A 119 -11.20 -17.06 -6.22
N ARG A 120 -11.86 -17.26 -7.37
CA ARG A 120 -11.21 -17.75 -8.58
C ARG A 120 -10.07 -16.84 -9.01
N ASP A 121 -10.35 -15.53 -9.07
CA ASP A 121 -9.37 -14.54 -9.53
C ASP A 121 -8.18 -14.45 -8.55
N MET A 122 -8.41 -14.57 -7.24
CA MET A 122 -7.34 -14.65 -6.23
C MET A 122 -6.53 -15.94 -6.33
N GLU A 123 -7.17 -17.09 -6.54
CA GLU A 123 -6.50 -18.38 -6.70
C GLU A 123 -5.62 -18.37 -7.96
N GLU A 124 -6.12 -17.84 -9.08
CA GLU A 124 -5.35 -17.64 -10.32
C GLU A 124 -4.14 -16.72 -10.08
N LEU A 125 -4.35 -15.59 -9.41
CA LEU A 125 -3.27 -14.64 -9.08
C LEU A 125 -2.18 -15.30 -8.21
N LEU A 126 -2.58 -16.10 -7.21
CA LEU A 126 -1.65 -16.85 -6.36
C LEU A 126 -0.88 -17.94 -7.12
N GLN A 127 -1.50 -18.54 -8.16
CA GLN A 127 -0.85 -19.50 -9.04
C GLN A 127 0.17 -18.81 -9.96
N GLN A 128 -0.15 -17.63 -10.50
CA GLN A 128 0.78 -16.85 -11.34
C GLN A 128 1.98 -16.32 -10.53
N PHE A 129 1.78 -16.00 -9.24
CA PHE A 129 2.84 -15.46 -8.40
C PHE A 129 3.78 -16.56 -7.93
N VAL A 130 4.83 -16.90 -8.67
CA VAL A 130 5.82 -17.94 -8.31
C VAL A 130 7.25 -17.36 -8.22
N PRO A 131 7.60 -16.72 -7.09
CA PRO A 131 8.93 -16.17 -6.91
C PRO A 131 9.96 -17.25 -6.54
N ASP A 132 11.16 -17.10 -7.06
CA ASP A 132 12.33 -17.88 -6.67
C ASP A 132 12.83 -17.43 -5.28
N ARG A 133 13.04 -18.37 -4.36
CA ARG A 133 13.45 -18.07 -2.98
C ARG A 133 14.86 -17.47 -2.88
N GLN A 134 15.78 -17.89 -3.75
CA GLN A 134 17.17 -17.46 -3.73
C GLN A 134 17.33 -16.11 -4.44
N GLN A 135 16.63 -15.91 -5.56
CA GLN A 135 16.74 -14.69 -6.36
C GLN A 135 15.83 -13.57 -5.86
N HIS A 136 14.66 -13.90 -5.28
CA HIS A 136 13.59 -12.95 -4.94
C HIS A 136 13.05 -13.18 -3.52
N PRO A 137 13.87 -12.99 -2.47
CA PRO A 137 13.51 -13.29 -1.09
C PRO A 137 12.31 -12.48 -0.56
N ALA A 138 12.16 -11.21 -0.95
CA ALA A 138 11.05 -10.37 -0.51
C ALA A 138 9.72 -10.81 -1.13
N GLN A 139 9.70 -11.09 -2.44
CA GLN A 139 8.53 -11.66 -3.10
C GLN A 139 8.16 -13.02 -2.51
N PHE A 140 9.15 -13.89 -2.24
CA PHE A 140 8.91 -15.18 -1.61
C PHE A 140 8.30 -15.04 -0.21
N ALA A 141 8.83 -14.13 0.61
CA ALA A 141 8.29 -13.84 1.94
C ALA A 141 6.84 -13.34 1.87
N LEU A 142 6.53 -12.44 0.92
CA LEU A 142 5.18 -11.95 0.66
C LEU A 142 4.24 -13.10 0.30
N LYS A 143 4.59 -13.92 -0.71
CA LYS A 143 3.78 -15.07 -1.15
C LYS A 143 3.50 -16.02 0.01
N LYS A 144 4.54 -16.41 0.75
CA LYS A 144 4.41 -17.35 1.87
C LYS A 144 3.47 -16.82 2.95
N LYS A 145 3.56 -15.52 3.28
CA LYS A 145 2.66 -14.91 4.26
C LYS A 145 1.23 -14.82 3.74
N LEU A 146 1.06 -14.42 2.49
CA LEU A 146 -0.24 -14.31 1.84
C LEU A 146 -0.94 -15.66 1.74
N GLN A 147 -0.27 -16.71 1.28
CA GLN A 147 -0.83 -18.06 1.21
C GLN A 147 -1.32 -18.57 2.57
N ARG A 148 -0.56 -18.32 3.64
CA ARG A 148 -0.97 -18.66 5.00
C ARG A 148 -2.22 -17.92 5.44
N LEU A 149 -2.30 -16.61 5.14
CA LEU A 149 -3.49 -15.81 5.45
C LEU A 149 -4.70 -16.25 4.63
N TRP A 150 -4.50 -16.50 3.34
CA TRP A 150 -5.53 -16.98 2.43
C TRP A 150 -6.09 -18.34 2.87
N HIS A 151 -5.22 -19.29 3.22
CA HIS A 151 -5.66 -20.59 3.73
C HIS A 151 -6.44 -20.48 5.04
N LYS A 152 -6.01 -19.58 5.94
CA LYS A 152 -6.63 -19.44 7.27
C LYS A 152 -7.96 -18.68 7.23
N TYR A 153 -8.08 -17.65 6.39
CA TYR A 153 -9.21 -16.72 6.45
C TYR A 153 -9.96 -16.58 5.13
N GLY A 154 -9.40 -17.03 4.00
CA GLY A 154 -9.93 -16.76 2.66
C GLY A 154 -11.39 -17.18 2.48
N THR A 155 -11.77 -18.37 2.92
CA THR A 155 -13.17 -18.85 2.81
C THR A 155 -14.16 -17.94 3.54
N ASN A 156 -13.78 -17.43 4.71
CA ASN A 156 -14.67 -16.66 5.58
C ASN A 156 -14.69 -15.17 5.23
N LEU A 157 -13.65 -14.67 4.55
CA LEU A 157 -13.52 -13.28 4.18
C LEU A 157 -14.40 -12.89 2.99
N LEU A 158 -14.80 -13.85 2.15
CA LEU A 158 -15.42 -13.53 0.86
C LEU A 158 -16.96 -13.42 0.90
N TYR A 159 -17.62 -13.85 1.97
CA TYR A 159 -19.08 -13.75 2.08
C TYR A 159 -19.60 -12.31 1.96
N CYS A 160 -18.77 -11.31 2.27
CA CYS A 160 -19.14 -9.91 2.11
C CYS A 160 -19.42 -9.49 0.66
N TYR A 161 -18.88 -10.20 -0.33
CA TYR A 161 -19.13 -9.94 -1.75
C TYR A 161 -20.51 -10.43 -2.20
N ASP A 162 -21.07 -11.43 -1.53
CA ASP A 162 -22.38 -12.00 -1.89
C ASP A 162 -23.56 -11.23 -1.28
N ILE A 163 -23.30 -10.38 -0.28
CA ILE A 163 -24.34 -9.64 0.45
C ILE A 163 -24.43 -8.22 -0.12
N PRO A 164 -25.53 -7.86 -0.81
CA PRO A 164 -25.71 -6.52 -1.35
C PRO A 164 -25.59 -5.44 -0.26
N GLY A 165 -24.73 -4.44 -0.49
CA GLY A 165 -24.55 -3.31 0.41
C GLY A 165 -23.61 -3.55 1.60
N LEU A 166 -23.11 -4.77 1.82
CA LEU A 166 -22.05 -5.03 2.80
C LEU A 166 -20.69 -4.71 2.17
N PRO A 167 -19.92 -3.74 2.70
CA PRO A 167 -18.64 -3.42 2.09
C PRO A 167 -17.58 -4.49 2.36
N PRO A 168 -16.65 -4.72 1.40
CA PRO A 168 -15.59 -5.73 1.53
C PRO A 168 -14.38 -5.28 2.38
N ASP A 169 -14.36 -4.02 2.83
CA ASP A 169 -13.25 -3.42 3.58
C ASP A 169 -13.67 -3.12 5.02
N ASN A 170 -12.88 -3.57 6.00
CA ASN A 170 -13.14 -3.38 7.42
C ASN A 170 -13.34 -1.90 7.79
N LEU A 171 -12.61 -0.97 7.17
CA LEU A 171 -12.81 0.46 7.45
C LEU A 171 -14.20 0.94 7.03
N LYS A 172 -14.70 0.46 5.89
CA LYS A 172 -16.05 0.74 5.41
C LYS A 172 -17.10 0.02 6.26
N ILE A 173 -16.83 -1.20 6.73
CA ILE A 173 -17.69 -1.94 7.67
C ILE A 173 -17.82 -1.17 8.99
N GLU A 174 -16.71 -0.73 9.58
CA GLU A 174 -16.70 0.06 10.82
C GLU A 174 -17.45 1.39 10.65
N SER A 175 -17.27 2.06 9.50
CA SER A 175 -18.02 3.27 9.15
C SER A 175 -19.53 2.98 9.05
N LEU A 176 -19.94 1.93 8.33
CA LEU A 176 -21.34 1.51 8.20
C LEU A 176 -21.96 1.23 9.57
N PHE A 177 -21.33 0.39 10.40
CA PHE A 177 -21.84 0.09 11.74
C PHE A 177 -21.86 1.32 12.66
N SER A 178 -20.94 2.26 12.47
CA SER A 178 -20.95 3.52 13.22
C SER A 178 -22.07 4.46 12.77
N HIS A 179 -22.44 4.46 11.48
CA HIS A 179 -23.62 5.17 10.98
C HIS A 179 -24.91 4.53 11.51
N LEU A 180 -25.05 3.22 11.41
CA LEU A 180 -26.23 2.48 11.89
C LEU A 180 -26.44 2.69 13.40
N ARG A 181 -25.38 2.56 14.21
CA ARG A 181 -25.46 2.83 15.66
C ARG A 181 -25.86 4.27 15.97
N ARG A 182 -25.35 5.26 15.22
CA ARG A 182 -25.74 6.67 15.40
C ARG A 182 -27.21 6.90 15.05
N HIS A 183 -27.66 6.35 13.92
CA HIS A 183 -29.06 6.46 13.48
C HIS A 183 -30.00 5.83 14.51
N GLN A 184 -29.67 4.64 15.01
CA GLN A 184 -30.48 3.96 16.00
C GLN A 184 -30.55 4.70 17.35
N ARG A 185 -29.46 5.32 17.82
CA ARG A 185 -29.50 6.20 19.01
C ARG A 185 -30.43 7.40 18.81
N ARG A 186 -30.47 7.98 17.59
CA ARG A 186 -31.37 9.09 17.27
C ARG A 186 -32.84 8.68 17.28
N ILE A 187 -33.17 7.51 16.73
CA ILE A 187 -34.54 7.01 16.69
C ILE A 187 -35.01 6.52 18.06
N SER A 188 -34.18 5.72 18.74
CA SER A 188 -34.58 5.08 20.01
C SER A 188 -34.42 5.98 21.24
N GLY A 189 -33.68 7.09 21.15
CA GLY A 189 -33.32 7.94 22.29
C GLY A 189 -32.38 7.28 23.31
N ARG A 190 -32.00 6.01 23.12
CA ARG A 190 -31.15 5.26 24.07
C ARG A 190 -29.66 5.53 23.81
N LYS A 191 -28.90 5.81 24.88
CA LYS A 191 -27.43 6.00 24.82
C LYS A 191 -26.66 4.71 24.51
N SER A 192 -27.20 3.55 24.86
CA SER A 192 -26.54 2.24 24.74
C SER A 192 -27.21 1.37 23.67
N THR A 193 -26.39 0.68 22.86
CA THR A 193 -26.84 -0.30 21.85
C THR A 193 -26.48 -1.74 22.27
N VAL A 194 -26.21 -1.98 23.56
CA VAL A 194 -25.72 -3.29 24.07
C VAL A 194 -26.81 -4.38 23.95
N GLU A 195 -28.08 -4.04 24.15
CA GLU A 195 -29.20 -5.00 24.06
C GLU A 195 -29.40 -5.58 22.65
N LEU A 196 -28.90 -4.92 21.60
CA LEU A 196 -29.07 -5.36 20.21
C LEU A 196 -28.03 -6.40 19.76
N ARG A 197 -27.04 -6.74 20.60
CA ARG A 197 -26.11 -7.85 20.33
C ARG A 197 -26.78 -9.22 20.40
N TYR A 198 -27.97 -9.31 20.99
CA TYR A 198 -28.64 -10.59 21.29
C TYR A 198 -29.56 -11.13 20.17
N PHE A 199 -29.70 -10.45 19.03
CA PHE A 199 -30.56 -10.91 17.93
C PHE A 199 -29.87 -11.85 16.91
N GLY A 200 -28.74 -12.47 17.27
CA GLY A 200 -27.99 -13.37 16.39
C GLY A 200 -27.51 -14.64 17.09
N GLY A 201 -28.38 -15.26 17.87
CA GLY A 201 -28.18 -16.62 18.42
C GLY A 201 -28.64 -17.69 17.44
#